data_AF-A0AAE1XYN5-F1
#
_entry.id   AF-A0AAE1XYN5-F1
#
_cell.length_a   1.000
_cell.length_b   1.000
_cell.length_c   1.000
_cell.angle_alpha   90.00
_cell.angle_beta   90.00
_cell.angle_gamma   90.00
#
_symmetry.space_group_name_H-M   'P 1'
#
loop_
_entity.id
_entity.type
_entity.pdbx_description
1 polymer ?
#
loop_
_entity_poly.entity_id
_entity_poly.type
_entity_poly.pdbx_seq_one_letter_code
_entity_poly.pdbx_strand_id
1 'polypeptide(L)'
;MNNSSNRQRNLGPGVQYLLDYMKRMQAENPGFFYATEGDSEHCGNVFWTDATSRANYSYFGDTVRVDTSYRTNRSKIPFITFTGINHHAQPVLFGCALLLNESDNSFVWLLQTWLRAMSGRSPVSITCDPDRLIQMAVAQVLPEVRSRFCRWSIFRQTQEKLSNVYQTNSTFDFELKKCVNEADAVEEFESCWATLLSRYYLMDNEWLQSLYNIRDQWVPIYLRDVFFGELSTVEHSDALSLFFDGLLSTSTTIQLLIKQYEKTITSWHEKELKDDFDTSNTTPVLKTPSPMEKQAANLYTRRIFMKFQGELVETLANPATIVDDSSTVIIYRVAKFGEEHKAHTVRFNAFEMKATCSCRMFEFSGIICRHVLSVFRAKNVLMLPPEYVLKRWTRKAKTGVGEAEPESAFGLPSNSQDSPLVRHNNLRQEAKKYVEEGAKSIHVYNVAMSALQEASKQVAAAKSKNSGTTLGTSEANGGTLEMHAIENQSASCLSREEKEKKIRELSTELERTNQRCEVYRAILLALFRDIEDQKLKLSVKVQNARLSLKE
;
A
#
# COMPACT_ATOMS: atom_id res chain seq x y z
N MET A 1 -13.74 8.15 -44.53
CA MET A 1 -12.58 7.26 -44.73
C MET A 1 -11.33 8.00 -44.28
N ASN A 2 -10.80 7.67 -43.11
CA ASN A 2 -9.45 8.06 -42.69
C ASN A 2 -8.89 6.92 -41.85
N ASN A 3 -7.79 6.34 -42.32
CA ASN A 3 -7.15 5.12 -41.86
C ASN A 3 -6.71 5.21 -40.39
N SER A 4 -7.43 4.53 -39.49
CA SER A 4 -6.88 4.08 -38.21
C SER A 4 -5.89 2.94 -38.49
N SER A 5 -4.59 3.21 -38.32
CA SER A 5 -3.55 2.20 -38.49
C SER A 5 -3.64 1.16 -37.35
N ASN A 6 -4.43 0.12 -37.55
CA ASN A 6 -4.35 -1.15 -36.81
C ASN A 6 -2.99 -1.79 -37.08
N ARG A 7 -1.95 -1.40 -36.33
CA ARG A 7 -0.67 -2.11 -36.34
C ARG A 7 -0.78 -3.32 -35.40
N GLN A 8 -1.37 -4.39 -35.91
CA GLN A 8 -1.30 -5.72 -35.31
C GLN A 8 0.18 -6.12 -35.21
N ARG A 9 0.69 -6.26 -33.97
CA ARG A 9 2.05 -6.72 -33.71
C ARG A 9 2.03 -8.23 -33.57
N ASN A 10 2.78 -8.91 -34.43
CA ASN A 10 2.94 -10.37 -34.37
C ASN A 10 3.37 -10.82 -32.97
N LEU A 11 2.79 -11.93 -32.49
CA LEU A 11 3.11 -12.53 -31.19
C LEU A 11 4.60 -12.85 -31.12
N GLY A 12 5.33 -12.09 -30.30
CA GLY A 12 6.72 -12.42 -29.98
C GLY A 12 6.81 -13.59 -29.00
N PRO A 13 7.97 -14.27 -28.91
CA PRO A 13 8.21 -15.39 -27.98
C PRO A 13 7.86 -15.08 -26.51
N GLY A 14 7.88 -13.80 -26.11
CA GLY A 14 7.54 -13.37 -24.76
C GLY A 14 6.06 -13.50 -24.40
N VAL A 15 5.13 -13.41 -25.35
CA VAL A 15 3.68 -13.53 -25.07
C VAL A 15 3.33 -15.00 -24.80
N GLN A 16 3.91 -15.94 -25.55
CA GLN A 16 3.71 -17.37 -25.30
C GLN A 16 4.21 -17.76 -23.89
N TYR A 17 5.40 -17.27 -23.51
CA TYR A 17 5.95 -17.47 -22.16
C TYR A 17 4.99 -16.98 -21.06
N LEU A 18 4.34 -15.83 -21.27
CA LEU A 18 3.35 -15.30 -20.33
C LEU A 18 2.15 -16.23 -20.20
N LEU A 19 1.61 -16.73 -21.31
CA LEU A 19 0.45 -17.61 -21.29
C LEU A 19 0.75 -18.96 -20.63
N ASP A 20 1.92 -19.53 -20.92
CA ASP A 20 2.38 -20.76 -20.27
C ASP A 20 2.53 -20.56 -18.76
N TYR A 21 3.06 -19.39 -18.37
CA TYR A 21 3.09 -18.97 -16.96
C TYR A 21 1.68 -18.89 -16.36
N MET A 22 0.72 -18.22 -17.02
CA MET A 22 -0.65 -18.08 -16.51
C MET A 22 -1.35 -19.43 -16.34
N LYS A 23 -1.24 -20.33 -17.33
CA LYS A 23 -1.79 -21.70 -17.26
C LYS A 23 -1.21 -22.47 -16.09
N ARG A 24 0.10 -22.39 -15.88
CA ARG A 24 0.78 -23.01 -14.74
C ARG A 24 0.28 -22.45 -13.42
N MET A 25 0.20 -21.12 -13.28
CA MET A 25 -0.28 -20.48 -12.04
C MET A 25 -1.73 -20.85 -11.72
N GLN A 26 -2.59 -20.97 -12.74
CA GLN A 26 -3.98 -21.42 -12.53
C GLN A 26 -4.09 -22.90 -12.14
N ALA A 27 -3.23 -23.76 -12.70
CA ALA A 27 -3.18 -25.16 -12.32
C ALA A 27 -2.66 -25.36 -10.88
N GLU A 28 -1.69 -24.54 -10.46
CA GLU A 28 -1.14 -24.54 -9.09
C GLU A 28 -2.11 -23.91 -8.07
N ASN A 29 -2.89 -22.90 -8.48
CA ASN A 29 -3.82 -22.19 -7.61
C ASN A 29 -5.14 -21.90 -8.33
N PRO A 30 -6.23 -22.64 -8.05
CA PRO A 30 -7.54 -22.42 -8.66
C PRO A 30 -8.15 -21.02 -8.43
N GLY A 31 -7.67 -20.30 -7.40
CA GLY A 31 -8.08 -18.92 -7.14
C GLY A 31 -7.42 -17.89 -8.06
N PHE A 32 -6.37 -18.29 -8.80
CA PHE A 32 -5.73 -17.48 -9.84
C PHE A 32 -6.66 -17.38 -11.06
N PHE A 33 -6.87 -16.14 -11.51
CA PHE A 33 -7.73 -15.84 -12.64
C PHE A 33 -6.91 -15.13 -13.71
N TYR A 34 -7.07 -15.56 -14.96
CA TYR A 34 -6.56 -14.83 -16.12
C TYR A 34 -7.57 -14.88 -17.26
N ALA A 35 -7.47 -13.91 -18.17
CA ALA A 35 -8.28 -13.83 -19.37
C ALA A 35 -7.48 -13.22 -20.52
N THR A 36 -7.82 -13.61 -21.74
CA THR A 36 -7.22 -13.11 -22.98
C THR A 36 -8.29 -12.49 -23.87
N GLU A 37 -7.98 -11.37 -24.52
CA GLU A 37 -8.83 -10.76 -25.53
C GLU A 37 -8.51 -11.37 -26.90
N GLY A 38 -9.48 -12.04 -27.54
CA GLY A 38 -9.34 -12.71 -28.84
C GLY A 38 -9.38 -14.24 -28.78
N ASP A 39 -9.34 -14.88 -29.95
CA ASP A 39 -9.44 -16.34 -30.12
C ASP A 39 -8.10 -17.07 -29.93
N SER A 40 -8.15 -18.39 -29.71
CA SER A 40 -7.04 -19.26 -29.29
C SER A 40 -5.77 -19.23 -30.16
N GLU A 41 -5.83 -18.73 -31.39
CA GLU A 41 -4.67 -18.63 -32.30
C GLU A 41 -4.02 -17.24 -32.31
N HIS A 42 -4.70 -16.21 -31.80
CA HIS A 42 -4.23 -14.83 -31.78
C HIS A 42 -4.44 -14.24 -30.39
N CYS A 43 -3.54 -14.55 -29.45
CA CYS A 43 -3.64 -13.96 -28.12
C CYS A 43 -3.43 -12.44 -28.19
N GLY A 44 -4.51 -11.69 -27.96
CA GLY A 44 -4.50 -10.25 -27.76
C GLY A 44 -4.12 -9.88 -26.33
N ASN A 45 -4.81 -8.88 -25.78
CA ASN A 45 -4.54 -8.35 -24.45
C ASN A 45 -4.69 -9.43 -23.38
N VAL A 46 -3.87 -9.39 -22.33
CA VAL A 46 -3.88 -10.40 -21.25
C VAL A 46 -4.11 -9.71 -19.93
N PHE A 47 -5.08 -10.18 -19.15
CA PHE A 47 -5.33 -9.76 -17.77
C PHE A 47 -5.11 -10.94 -16.83
N TRP A 48 -4.56 -10.70 -15.65
CA TRP A 48 -4.45 -11.70 -14.60
C TRP A 48 -4.50 -11.11 -13.19
N THR A 49 -4.90 -11.95 -12.24
CA THR A 49 -4.88 -11.66 -10.80
C THR A 49 -4.74 -12.95 -10.01
N ASP A 50 -3.96 -12.92 -8.93
CA ASP A 50 -3.88 -14.05 -8.01
C ASP A 50 -5.01 -14.02 -6.95
N ALA A 51 -5.15 -15.13 -6.23
CA ALA A 51 -6.17 -15.30 -5.20
C ALA A 51 -6.04 -14.26 -4.07
N THR A 52 -4.80 -13.91 -3.69
CA THR A 52 -4.49 -12.94 -2.65
C THR A 52 -4.94 -11.53 -3.05
N SER A 53 -4.71 -11.13 -4.29
CA SER A 53 -5.09 -9.83 -4.86
C SER A 53 -6.61 -9.69 -4.91
N ARG A 54 -7.33 -10.76 -5.29
CA ARG A 54 -8.80 -10.82 -5.24
C ARG A 54 -9.33 -10.73 -3.81
N ALA A 55 -8.70 -11.43 -2.86
CA ALA A 55 -9.06 -11.32 -1.45
C ALA A 55 -8.79 -9.92 -0.90
N ASN A 56 -7.66 -9.31 -1.25
CA ASN A 56 -7.33 -7.93 -0.87
C ASN A 56 -8.34 -6.93 -1.41
N TYR A 57 -8.83 -7.11 -2.63
CA TYR A 57 -9.90 -6.27 -3.18
C TYR A 57 -11.18 -6.35 -2.33
N SER A 58 -11.51 -7.52 -1.77
CA SER A 58 -12.68 -7.64 -0.90
C SER A 58 -12.59 -6.82 0.40
N TYR A 59 -11.36 -6.47 0.83
CA TYR A 59 -11.10 -5.66 2.03
C TYR A 59 -10.83 -4.18 1.72
N PHE A 60 -10.18 -3.90 0.59
CA PHE A 60 -9.58 -2.60 0.28
C PHE A 60 -9.92 -2.08 -1.13
N GLY A 61 -10.86 -2.73 -1.83
CA GLY A 61 -11.30 -2.37 -3.17
C GLY A 61 -12.27 -1.18 -3.22
N ASP A 62 -12.45 -0.45 -2.12
CA ASP A 62 -13.22 0.79 -2.07
C ASP A 62 -12.56 1.91 -2.88
N THR A 63 -11.23 1.92 -2.96
CA THR A 63 -10.45 2.89 -3.75
C THR A 63 -9.50 2.17 -4.67
N VAL A 64 -9.54 2.49 -5.97
CA VAL A 64 -8.69 1.84 -6.97
C VAL A 64 -7.86 2.86 -7.72
N ARG A 65 -6.59 2.54 -7.97
CA ARG A 65 -5.71 3.26 -8.88
C ARG A 65 -5.41 2.36 -10.08
N VAL A 66 -5.68 2.88 -11.28
CA VAL A 66 -5.28 2.28 -12.55
C VAL A 66 -4.03 3.02 -13.02
N ASP A 67 -2.91 2.30 -13.02
CA ASP A 67 -1.63 2.84 -13.42
C ASP A 67 -1.24 2.29 -14.80
N THR A 68 -0.97 3.20 -15.73
CA THR A 68 -0.55 2.89 -17.11
C THR A 68 0.85 3.40 -17.44
N SER A 69 1.59 3.84 -16.43
CA SER A 69 2.92 4.42 -16.58
C SER A 69 3.99 3.40 -16.97
N TYR A 70 3.78 2.11 -16.67
CA TYR A 70 4.74 1.07 -17.00
C TYR A 70 4.63 0.65 -18.46
N ARG A 71 5.76 0.68 -19.16
CA ARG A 71 5.89 0.15 -20.52
C ARG A 71 7.03 -0.86 -20.57
N THR A 72 6.74 -2.03 -21.12
CA THR A 72 7.69 -3.15 -21.21
C THR A 72 8.24 -3.29 -22.62
N ASN A 73 9.50 -3.76 -22.70
CA ASN A 73 10.22 -4.06 -23.94
C ASN A 73 10.47 -2.82 -24.85
N ARG A 74 11.42 -2.94 -25.78
CA ARG A 74 11.66 -1.99 -26.88
C ARG A 74 10.39 -1.60 -27.65
N SER A 75 9.40 -2.50 -27.73
CA SER A 75 8.09 -2.26 -28.35
C SER A 75 7.15 -1.39 -27.50
N LYS A 76 7.51 -1.01 -26.26
CA LYS A 76 6.73 -0.12 -25.39
C LYS A 76 5.29 -0.63 -25.10
N ILE A 77 5.15 -1.93 -24.83
CA ILE A 77 3.85 -2.57 -24.51
C ILE A 77 3.38 -2.07 -23.14
N PRO A 78 2.19 -1.45 -23.01
CA PRO A 78 1.63 -1.06 -21.73
C PRO A 78 1.47 -2.23 -20.78
N PHE A 79 2.02 -2.06 -19.58
CA PHE A 79 1.77 -2.91 -18.43
C PHE A 79 0.90 -2.11 -17.46
N ILE A 80 -0.34 -2.56 -17.30
CA ILE A 80 -1.36 -1.88 -16.49
C ILE A 80 -1.49 -2.58 -15.17
N THR A 81 -1.61 -1.81 -14.09
CA THR A 81 -1.83 -2.36 -12.76
C THR A 81 -3.05 -1.73 -12.10
N PHE A 82 -3.83 -2.57 -11.43
CA PHE A 82 -4.91 -2.16 -10.55
C PHE A 82 -4.41 -2.28 -9.13
N THR A 83 -4.35 -1.16 -8.42
CA THR A 83 -3.80 -1.10 -7.07
C THR A 83 -4.72 -0.35 -6.13
N GLY A 84 -4.53 -0.55 -4.83
CA GLY A 84 -5.17 0.23 -3.79
C GLY A 84 -4.23 0.40 -2.61
N ILE A 85 -4.80 0.66 -1.44
CA ILE A 85 -4.04 0.79 -0.19
C ILE A 85 -4.64 -0.09 0.90
N ASN A 86 -3.79 -0.84 1.60
CA ASN A 86 -4.21 -1.67 2.72
C ASN A 86 -4.41 -0.85 4.02
N HIS A 87 -4.73 -1.53 5.11
CA HIS A 87 -4.92 -0.96 6.45
C HIS A 87 -3.67 -0.31 7.06
N HIS A 88 -2.49 -0.47 6.46
CA HIS A 88 -1.24 0.23 6.81
C HIS A 88 -0.89 1.37 5.83
N ALA A 89 -1.82 1.71 4.92
CA ALA A 89 -1.60 2.67 3.84
C ALA A 89 -0.43 2.31 2.92
N GLN A 90 -0.20 1.02 2.73
CA GLN A 90 0.78 0.49 1.80
C GLN A 90 0.08 0.10 0.49
N PRO A 91 0.75 0.24 -0.67
CA PRO A 91 0.25 -0.25 -1.94
C PRO A 91 -0.13 -1.74 -1.86
N VAL A 92 -1.30 -2.08 -2.41
CA VAL A 92 -1.76 -3.46 -2.58
C VAL A 92 -2.20 -3.68 -4.01
N LEU A 93 -1.91 -4.86 -4.56
CA LEU A 93 -2.27 -5.22 -5.93
C LEU A 93 -3.64 -5.88 -5.98
N PHE A 94 -4.43 -5.54 -7.01
CA PHE A 94 -5.72 -6.14 -7.34
C PHE A 94 -5.71 -6.85 -8.69
N GLY A 95 -4.73 -6.58 -9.55
CA GLY A 95 -4.58 -7.26 -10.83
C GLY A 95 -3.65 -6.53 -11.77
N CYS A 96 -3.25 -7.21 -12.82
CA CYS A 96 -2.34 -6.70 -13.83
C CYS A 96 -2.86 -7.02 -15.22
N ALA A 97 -2.43 -6.23 -16.20
CA ALA A 97 -2.64 -6.54 -17.60
C ALA A 97 -1.48 -6.12 -18.49
N LEU A 98 -1.36 -6.81 -19.62
CA LEU A 98 -0.51 -6.41 -20.74
C LEU A 98 -1.41 -6.14 -21.94
N LEU A 99 -1.43 -4.89 -22.41
CA LEU A 99 -2.18 -4.50 -23.60
C LEU A 99 -1.27 -4.53 -24.83
N LEU A 100 -1.44 -5.53 -25.69
CA LEU A 100 -0.77 -5.62 -26.99
C LEU A 100 -1.38 -4.65 -28.02
N ASN A 101 -2.67 -4.31 -27.87
CA ASN A 101 -3.38 -3.32 -28.68
C ASN A 101 -3.99 -2.25 -27.79
N GLU A 102 -3.57 -0.99 -27.96
CA GLU A 102 -4.14 0.18 -27.27
C GLU A 102 -5.32 0.71 -28.10
N SER A 103 -6.54 0.32 -27.75
CA SER A 103 -7.78 0.77 -28.40
C SER A 103 -8.89 1.00 -27.37
N ASP A 104 -9.94 1.74 -27.73
CA ASP A 104 -11.11 1.96 -26.86
C ASP A 104 -11.69 0.62 -26.37
N ASN A 105 -11.89 -0.34 -27.29
CA ASN A 105 -12.41 -1.67 -26.97
C ASN A 105 -11.50 -2.44 -26.03
N SER A 106 -10.17 -2.29 -26.17
CA SER A 106 -9.19 -2.94 -25.31
C SER A 106 -9.33 -2.51 -23.84
N PHE A 107 -9.51 -1.21 -23.60
CA PHE A 107 -9.68 -0.68 -22.24
C PHE A 107 -11.05 -1.02 -21.65
N VAL A 108 -12.10 -1.02 -22.47
CA VAL A 108 -13.44 -1.49 -22.05
C VAL A 108 -13.39 -2.96 -21.67
N TRP A 109 -12.80 -3.81 -22.51
CA TRP A 109 -12.58 -5.24 -22.23
C TRP A 109 -11.79 -5.43 -20.93
N LEU A 110 -10.70 -4.67 -20.75
CA LEU A 110 -9.86 -4.76 -19.57
C LEU A 110 -10.64 -4.44 -18.29
N LEU A 111 -11.36 -3.31 -18.25
CA LEU A 111 -12.13 -2.90 -17.08
C LEU A 111 -13.28 -3.87 -16.77
N GLN A 112 -13.99 -4.35 -17.79
CA GLN A 112 -15.05 -5.35 -17.62
C GLN A 112 -14.50 -6.67 -17.08
N THR A 113 -13.36 -7.10 -17.60
CA THR A 113 -12.68 -8.35 -17.20
C THR A 113 -12.16 -8.25 -15.77
N TRP A 114 -11.52 -7.13 -15.42
CA TRP A 114 -11.08 -6.84 -14.06
C TRP A 114 -12.26 -6.83 -13.09
N LEU A 115 -13.34 -6.11 -13.40
CA LEU A 115 -14.53 -6.04 -12.55
C LEU A 115 -15.16 -7.42 -12.34
N ARG A 116 -15.23 -8.26 -13.40
CA ARG A 116 -15.68 -9.65 -13.29
C ARG A 116 -14.79 -10.47 -12.37
N ALA A 117 -13.46 -10.34 -12.47
CA ALA A 117 -12.52 -11.03 -11.59
C ALA A 117 -12.67 -10.62 -10.11
N MET A 118 -13.14 -9.38 -9.88
CA MET A 118 -13.50 -8.81 -8.59
C MET A 118 -14.95 -9.09 -8.16
N SER A 119 -15.59 -10.11 -8.75
CA SER A 119 -16.96 -10.53 -8.42
C SER A 119 -18.03 -9.46 -8.69
N GLY A 120 -17.79 -8.56 -9.64
CA GLY A 120 -18.73 -7.50 -10.02
C GLY A 120 -18.84 -6.35 -9.02
N ARG A 121 -18.00 -6.32 -7.97
CA ARG A 121 -18.04 -5.26 -6.95
C ARG A 121 -17.34 -4.01 -7.46
N SER A 122 -18.10 -2.96 -7.76
CA SER A 122 -17.55 -1.65 -8.14
C SER A 122 -16.87 -0.94 -6.97
N PRO A 123 -15.76 -0.20 -7.20
CA PRO A 123 -15.15 0.64 -6.18
C PRO A 123 -15.98 1.90 -5.91
N VAL A 124 -15.71 2.59 -4.81
CA VAL A 124 -16.31 3.91 -4.52
C VAL A 124 -15.66 4.99 -5.40
N SER A 125 -14.34 4.90 -5.57
CA SER A 125 -13.59 5.85 -6.38
C SER A 125 -12.45 5.21 -7.15
N ILE A 126 -12.10 5.84 -8.28
CA ILE A 126 -11.05 5.39 -9.17
C ILE A 126 -10.11 6.54 -9.55
N THR A 127 -8.80 6.27 -9.52
CA THR A 127 -7.75 7.22 -9.92
C THR A 127 -7.05 6.68 -11.16
N CYS A 128 -7.02 7.46 -12.23
CA CYS A 128 -6.43 7.06 -13.51
C CYS A 128 -5.41 8.10 -14.00
N ASP A 129 -4.52 7.71 -14.91
CA ASP A 129 -3.75 8.70 -15.67
C ASP A 129 -4.68 9.56 -16.55
N PRO A 130 -4.31 10.82 -16.86
CA PRO A 130 -5.10 11.68 -17.76
C PRO A 130 -4.95 11.22 -19.22
N ASP A 131 -5.49 10.05 -19.51
CA ASP A 131 -5.55 9.42 -20.83
C ASP A 131 -7.02 9.29 -21.28
N ARG A 132 -7.29 9.73 -22.51
CA ARG A 132 -8.64 9.78 -23.07
C ARG A 132 -9.27 8.39 -23.23
N LEU A 133 -8.49 7.37 -23.63
CA LEU A 133 -9.01 6.02 -23.86
C LEU A 133 -9.46 5.40 -22.53
N ILE A 134 -8.64 5.58 -21.48
CA ILE A 134 -8.97 5.12 -20.13
C ILE A 134 -10.22 5.84 -19.62
N GLN A 135 -10.29 7.17 -19.78
CA GLN A 135 -11.43 7.96 -19.31
C GLN A 135 -12.74 7.51 -19.97
N MET A 136 -12.73 7.29 -21.28
CA MET A 136 -13.90 6.81 -22.01
C MET A 136 -14.33 5.42 -21.54
N ALA A 137 -13.37 4.51 -21.34
CA ALA A 137 -13.66 3.17 -20.85
C ALA A 137 -14.20 3.18 -19.41
N VAL A 138 -13.65 4.02 -18.52
CA VAL A 138 -14.14 4.18 -17.14
C VAL A 138 -15.57 4.72 -17.14
N ALA A 139 -15.86 5.77 -17.92
CA ALA A 139 -17.21 6.32 -18.02
C ALA A 139 -18.24 5.30 -18.54
N GLN A 140 -17.81 4.38 -19.42
CA GLN A 140 -18.66 3.33 -19.97
C GLN A 140 -18.89 2.15 -19.01
N VAL A 141 -17.83 1.69 -18.33
CA VAL A 141 -17.87 0.45 -17.52
C VAL A 141 -18.24 0.75 -16.05
N LEU A 142 -17.89 1.93 -15.54
CA LEU A 142 -18.06 2.34 -14.15
C LEU A 142 -18.73 3.73 -14.05
N PRO A 143 -19.94 3.91 -14.60
CA PRO A 143 -20.57 5.24 -14.73
C PRO A 143 -20.89 5.91 -13.38
N GLU A 144 -21.13 5.12 -12.33
CA GLU A 144 -21.47 5.63 -10.99
C GLU A 144 -20.23 5.88 -10.11
N VAL A 145 -19.04 5.47 -10.55
CA VAL A 145 -17.81 5.58 -9.76
C VAL A 145 -17.21 6.98 -9.90
N ARG A 146 -16.83 7.61 -8.79
CA ARG A 146 -16.13 8.90 -8.84
C ARG A 146 -14.73 8.69 -9.41
N SER A 147 -14.49 9.19 -10.62
CA SER A 147 -13.18 9.20 -11.26
C SER A 147 -12.41 10.49 -10.98
N ARG A 148 -11.09 10.36 -10.82
CA ARG A 148 -10.14 11.48 -10.80
C ARG A 148 -8.87 11.14 -11.57
N PHE A 149 -8.14 12.17 -11.97
CA PHE A 149 -6.82 12.03 -12.55
C PHE A 149 -5.72 11.98 -11.48
N CYS A 150 -4.71 11.17 -11.76
CA CYS A 150 -3.48 11.07 -11.00
C CYS A 150 -2.77 12.43 -11.05
N ARG A 151 -2.75 13.13 -9.92
CA ARG A 151 -2.13 14.45 -9.77
C ARG A 151 -0.65 14.44 -10.11
N TRP A 152 0.09 13.38 -9.76
CA TRP A 152 1.49 13.23 -10.19
C TRP A 152 1.64 13.20 -11.70
N SER A 153 0.78 12.46 -12.39
CA SER A 153 0.81 12.38 -13.86
C SER A 153 0.51 13.74 -14.48
N ILE A 154 -0.39 14.53 -13.89
CA ILE A 154 -0.65 15.92 -14.31
C ILE A 154 0.58 16.80 -14.10
N PHE A 155 1.21 16.77 -12.92
CA PHE A 155 2.41 17.57 -12.67
C PHE A 155 3.57 17.17 -13.59
N ARG A 156 3.77 15.87 -13.83
CA ARG A 156 4.79 15.38 -14.77
C ARG A 156 4.54 15.86 -16.19
N GLN A 157 3.32 15.71 -16.70
CA GLN A 157 2.97 16.20 -18.04
C GLN A 157 3.08 17.72 -18.13
N THR A 158 2.72 18.44 -17.07
CA THR A 158 2.89 19.90 -16.99
C THR A 158 4.35 20.30 -17.05
N GLN A 159 5.23 19.59 -16.35
CA GLN A 159 6.67 19.81 -16.42
C GLN A 159 7.23 19.54 -17.83
N GLU A 160 6.74 18.50 -18.52
CA GLU A 160 7.14 18.21 -19.91
C GLU A 160 6.68 19.30 -20.89
N LYS A 161 5.41 19.73 -20.78
CA LYS A 161 4.79 20.73 -21.66
C LYS A 161 5.30 22.16 -21.41
N LEU A 162 5.64 22.48 -20.16
CA LEU A 162 6.14 23.79 -19.74
C LEU A 162 7.62 23.76 -19.37
N SER A 163 8.39 22.86 -19.99
CA SER A 163 9.81 22.66 -19.67
C SER A 163 10.63 23.96 -19.67
N ASN A 164 10.38 24.86 -20.63
CA ASN A 164 11.01 26.18 -20.70
C ASN A 164 10.69 27.07 -19.49
N VAL A 165 9.43 27.05 -19.02
CA VAL A 165 8.99 27.81 -17.84
C VAL A 165 9.68 27.27 -16.59
N TYR A 166 9.70 25.95 -16.42
CA TYR A 166 10.37 25.27 -15.31
C TYR A 166 11.88 25.56 -15.27
N GLN A 167 12.54 25.65 -16.42
CA GLN A 167 13.97 25.96 -16.51
C GLN A 167 14.26 27.45 -16.21
N THR A 168 13.38 28.34 -16.64
CA THR A 168 13.56 29.80 -16.53
C THR A 168 13.13 30.31 -15.15
N ASN A 169 12.16 29.68 -14.52
CA ASN A 169 11.56 30.11 -13.26
C ASN A 169 11.65 29.01 -12.20
N SER A 170 12.67 29.10 -11.35
CA SER A 170 12.93 28.10 -10.31
C SER A 170 11.83 27.97 -9.25
N THR A 171 11.00 29.01 -9.05
CA THR A 171 9.90 28.97 -8.07
C THR A 171 8.59 28.42 -8.62
N PHE A 172 8.44 28.30 -9.95
CA PHE A 172 7.16 27.94 -10.59
C PHE A 172 6.61 26.60 -10.07
N ASP A 173 7.45 25.57 -10.00
CA ASP A 173 7.03 24.24 -9.54
C ASP A 173 6.46 24.27 -8.12
N PHE A 174 7.14 24.99 -7.22
CA PHE A 174 6.72 25.14 -5.83
C PHE A 174 5.42 25.92 -5.75
N GLU A 175 5.29 27.05 -6.46
CA GLU A 175 4.08 27.88 -6.44
C GLU A 175 2.89 27.15 -7.05
N LEU A 176 3.06 26.41 -8.15
CA LEU A 176 2.01 25.58 -8.75
C LEU A 176 1.53 24.50 -7.77
N LYS A 177 2.46 23.75 -7.18
CA LYS A 177 2.13 22.69 -6.21
C LYS A 177 1.45 23.26 -4.97
N LYS A 178 1.93 24.39 -4.45
CA LYS A 178 1.31 25.11 -3.34
C LYS A 178 -0.13 25.51 -3.69
N CYS A 179 -0.32 26.08 -4.88
CA CYS A 179 -1.62 26.53 -5.34
C CYS A 179 -2.68 25.42 -5.39
N VAL A 180 -2.27 24.24 -5.87
CA VAL A 180 -3.16 23.08 -5.98
C VAL A 180 -3.39 22.38 -4.63
N ASN A 181 -2.36 22.27 -3.78
CA ASN A 181 -2.39 21.38 -2.62
C ASN A 181 -2.77 22.09 -1.30
N GLU A 182 -2.50 23.38 -1.18
CA GLU A 182 -2.69 24.13 0.07
C GLU A 182 -3.98 24.98 0.08
N ALA A 183 -4.78 24.95 -0.98
CA ALA A 183 -6.07 25.62 -0.99
C ALA A 183 -7.06 24.92 -0.05
N ASP A 184 -7.66 25.69 0.87
CA ASP A 184 -8.62 25.21 1.85
C ASP A 184 -10.07 25.57 1.48
N ALA A 185 -10.25 26.50 0.53
CA ALA A 185 -11.51 26.85 -0.09
C ALA A 185 -11.39 26.94 -1.63
N VAL A 186 -12.52 26.85 -2.33
CA VAL A 186 -12.56 26.95 -3.80
C VAL A 186 -12.11 28.33 -4.24
N GLU A 187 -12.55 29.38 -3.55
CA GLU A 187 -12.22 30.77 -3.84
C GLU A 187 -10.72 31.04 -3.72
N GLU A 188 -10.06 30.40 -2.74
CA GLU A 188 -8.60 30.48 -2.57
C GLU A 188 -7.86 29.84 -3.75
N PHE A 189 -8.31 28.67 -4.20
CA PHE A 189 -7.74 28.03 -5.39
C PHE A 189 -7.92 28.92 -6.62
N GLU A 190 -9.13 29.42 -6.87
CA GLU A 190 -9.43 30.25 -8.04
C GLU A 190 -8.58 31.54 -8.05
N SER A 191 -8.46 32.21 -6.91
CA SER A 191 -7.62 33.41 -6.76
C SER A 191 -6.13 33.10 -6.92
N CYS A 192 -5.66 32.02 -6.30
CA CYS A 192 -4.28 31.59 -6.40
C CYS A 192 -3.92 31.20 -7.84
N TRP A 193 -4.78 30.46 -8.52
CA TRP A 193 -4.57 30.00 -9.89
C TRP A 193 -4.46 31.18 -10.85
N ALA A 194 -5.38 32.15 -10.74
CA ALA A 194 -5.32 33.39 -11.53
C ALA A 194 -4.03 34.18 -11.28
N THR A 195 -3.62 34.29 -10.01
CA THR A 195 -2.38 34.99 -9.63
C THR A 195 -1.14 34.29 -10.18
N LEU A 196 -1.11 32.95 -10.14
CA LEU A 196 -0.03 32.14 -10.68
C LEU A 196 0.11 32.36 -12.19
N LEU A 197 -0.98 32.25 -12.95
CA LEU A 197 -0.95 32.44 -14.40
C LEU A 197 -0.51 33.86 -14.79
N SER A 198 -0.98 34.88 -14.06
CA SER A 198 -0.59 36.27 -14.31
C SER A 198 0.90 36.50 -14.05
N ARG A 199 1.41 35.99 -12.93
CA ARG A 199 2.83 36.15 -12.52
C ARG A 199 3.81 35.61 -13.56
N TYR A 200 3.47 34.50 -14.20
CA TYR A 200 4.34 33.83 -15.18
C TYR A 200 3.95 34.11 -16.64
N TYR A 201 2.99 35.01 -16.88
CA TYR A 201 2.48 35.35 -18.21
C TYR A 201 1.94 34.14 -18.99
N LEU A 202 1.20 33.25 -18.30
CA LEU A 202 0.68 31.98 -18.84
C LEU A 202 -0.84 31.97 -19.04
N MET A 203 -1.50 33.13 -19.06
CA MET A 203 -2.96 33.25 -19.18
C MET A 203 -3.50 32.56 -20.45
N ASP A 204 -2.77 32.67 -21.56
CA ASP A 204 -3.17 32.13 -22.87
C ASP A 204 -2.56 30.74 -23.14
N ASN A 205 -1.98 30.08 -22.13
CA ASN A 205 -1.37 28.78 -22.30
C ASN A 205 -2.45 27.67 -22.44
N GLU A 206 -2.59 27.11 -23.65
CA GLU A 206 -3.59 26.08 -23.96
C GLU A 206 -3.55 24.88 -23.01
N TRP A 207 -2.36 24.43 -22.61
CA TRP A 207 -2.21 23.31 -21.68
C TRP A 207 -2.81 23.63 -20.30
N LEU A 208 -2.47 24.77 -19.72
CA LEU A 208 -3.01 25.18 -18.41
C LEU A 208 -4.51 25.48 -18.47
N GLN A 209 -5.01 26.04 -19.57
CA GLN A 209 -6.45 26.20 -19.79
C GLN A 209 -7.16 24.83 -19.84
N SER A 210 -6.57 23.86 -20.52
CA SER A 210 -7.12 22.49 -20.56
C SER A 210 -7.16 21.84 -19.16
N LEU A 211 -6.11 22.02 -18.34
CA LEU A 211 -6.07 21.52 -16.96
C LEU A 211 -7.09 22.21 -16.05
N TYR A 212 -7.28 23.51 -16.23
CA TYR A 212 -8.27 24.28 -15.49
C TYR A 212 -9.70 23.81 -15.81
N ASN A 213 -9.99 23.47 -17.06
CA ASN A 213 -11.31 22.98 -17.47
C ASN A 213 -11.70 21.65 -16.81
N ILE A 214 -10.71 20.83 -16.43
CA ILE A 214 -10.91 19.53 -15.76
C ILE A 214 -10.58 19.59 -14.25
N ARG A 215 -10.49 20.79 -13.65
CA ARG A 215 -10.03 20.98 -12.27
C ARG A 215 -10.82 20.18 -11.22
N ASP A 216 -12.09 19.94 -11.47
CA ASP A 216 -12.99 19.13 -10.65
C ASP A 216 -12.65 17.62 -10.63
N GLN A 217 -11.73 17.20 -11.50
CA GLN A 217 -11.26 15.82 -11.63
C GLN A 217 -9.83 15.62 -11.11
N TRP A 218 -9.12 16.65 -10.63
CA TRP A 218 -7.75 16.44 -10.13
C TRP A 218 -7.30 17.36 -9.00
N VAL A 219 -7.93 18.52 -8.84
CA VAL A 219 -7.59 19.44 -7.76
C VAL A 219 -8.28 18.97 -6.48
N PRO A 220 -7.52 18.73 -5.37
CA PRO A 220 -8.07 18.11 -4.17
C PRO A 220 -9.32 18.78 -3.60
N ILE A 221 -9.41 20.12 -3.62
CA ILE A 221 -10.54 20.86 -3.03
C ILE A 221 -11.90 20.48 -3.63
N TYR A 222 -11.93 20.07 -4.91
CA TYR A 222 -13.14 19.65 -5.61
C TYR A 222 -13.46 18.15 -5.47
N LEU A 223 -12.59 17.39 -4.81
CA LEU A 223 -12.66 15.93 -4.68
C LEU A 223 -12.89 15.47 -3.23
N ARG A 224 -12.89 16.38 -2.25
CA ARG A 224 -12.95 16.04 -0.82
C ARG A 224 -14.29 15.44 -0.38
N ASP A 225 -15.30 15.45 -1.23
CA ASP A 225 -16.64 14.91 -0.98
C ASP A 225 -16.75 13.39 -1.13
N VAL A 226 -15.74 12.75 -1.73
CA VAL A 226 -15.70 11.31 -1.95
C VAL A 226 -14.47 10.68 -1.30
N PHE A 227 -14.62 9.45 -0.83
CA PHE A 227 -13.54 8.68 -0.25
C PHE A 227 -12.50 8.25 -1.30
N PHE A 228 -11.26 8.69 -1.11
CA PHE A 228 -10.10 8.30 -1.90
C PHE A 228 -8.99 7.64 -1.06
N GLY A 229 -9.16 7.58 0.27
CA GLY A 229 -8.25 6.89 1.18
C GLY A 229 -6.87 7.55 1.31
N GLU A 230 -6.69 8.77 0.79
CA GLU A 230 -5.42 9.50 0.87
C GLU A 230 -5.19 10.09 2.27
N LEU A 231 -4.11 9.68 2.92
CA LEU A 231 -3.78 10.07 4.30
C LEU A 231 -2.97 11.36 4.42
N SER A 232 -2.75 12.06 3.31
CA SER A 232 -2.06 13.35 3.32
C SER A 232 -2.43 14.17 2.09
N THR A 233 -2.75 15.44 2.30
CA THR A 233 -2.84 16.45 1.23
C THR A 233 -1.46 16.98 0.82
N VAL A 234 -0.45 16.82 1.69
CA VAL A 234 0.88 17.49 1.62
C VAL A 234 2.04 16.53 1.33
N GLU A 235 1.83 15.21 1.30
CA GLU A 235 2.93 14.29 0.97
C GLU A 235 3.28 14.37 -0.51
N HIS A 236 4.53 14.80 -0.78
CA HIS A 236 5.20 14.93 -2.09
C HIS A 236 5.33 13.63 -2.91
N SER A 237 4.51 12.60 -2.67
CA SER A 237 4.84 11.24 -3.09
C SER A 237 3.69 10.40 -3.66
N ASP A 238 2.81 11.02 -4.45
CA ASP A 238 2.00 10.28 -5.43
C ASP A 238 2.89 9.39 -6.36
N ALA A 239 4.20 9.71 -6.45
CA ALA A 239 5.26 8.90 -7.08
C ALA A 239 5.71 7.68 -6.25
N LEU A 240 5.88 7.80 -4.91
CA LEU A 240 6.35 6.70 -4.06
C LEU A 240 5.24 5.67 -3.74
N SER A 241 4.03 5.90 -4.22
CA SER A 241 2.89 4.97 -4.13
C SER A 241 2.72 4.08 -5.37
N LEU A 242 3.63 4.19 -6.34
CA LEU A 242 3.68 3.29 -7.50
C LEU A 242 4.14 1.89 -7.07
N PHE A 243 3.34 0.86 -7.36
CA PHE A 243 3.56 -0.49 -6.83
C PHE A 243 4.87 -1.13 -7.31
N PHE A 244 5.27 -0.84 -8.55
CA PHE A 244 6.51 -1.32 -9.19
C PHE A 244 7.56 -0.20 -9.41
N ASP A 245 7.56 0.85 -8.56
CA ASP A 245 8.48 1.99 -8.71
C ASP A 245 9.96 1.55 -8.86
N GLY A 246 10.67 2.14 -9.83
CA GLY A 246 12.08 1.85 -10.12
C GLY A 246 12.42 0.44 -10.63
N LEU A 247 11.44 -0.47 -10.75
CA LEU A 247 11.69 -1.89 -11.11
C LEU A 247 11.49 -2.21 -12.59
N LEU A 248 10.71 -1.39 -13.29
CA LEU A 248 10.35 -1.60 -14.69
C LEU A 248 10.90 -0.47 -15.55
N SER A 249 11.59 -0.84 -16.62
CA SER A 249 12.09 0.10 -17.62
C SER A 249 11.70 -0.36 -19.03
N THR A 250 11.90 0.50 -20.01
CA THR A 250 11.64 0.19 -21.43
C THR A 250 12.52 -0.95 -21.97
N SER A 251 13.57 -1.38 -21.25
CA SER A 251 14.39 -2.54 -21.60
C SER A 251 13.92 -3.85 -20.94
N THR A 252 12.96 -3.80 -20.02
CA THR A 252 12.46 -4.99 -19.30
C THR A 252 11.73 -5.94 -20.26
N THR A 253 12.22 -7.17 -20.40
CA THR A 253 11.55 -8.24 -21.15
C THR A 253 10.34 -8.78 -20.38
N ILE A 254 9.40 -9.44 -21.07
CA ILE A 254 8.22 -10.06 -20.40
C ILE A 254 8.65 -11.10 -19.34
N GLN A 255 9.71 -11.86 -19.60
CA GLN A 255 10.25 -12.82 -18.63
C GLN A 255 10.77 -12.12 -17.37
N LEU A 256 11.49 -11.00 -17.53
CA LEU A 256 11.98 -10.21 -16.42
C LEU A 256 10.83 -9.53 -15.67
N LEU A 257 9.81 -9.05 -16.39
CA LEU A 257 8.58 -8.50 -15.80
C LEU A 257 7.95 -9.51 -14.85
N ILE A 258 7.77 -10.78 -15.26
CA ILE A 258 7.15 -11.80 -14.42
C ILE A 258 7.99 -12.10 -13.17
N LYS A 259 9.32 -12.16 -13.31
CA LYS A 259 10.21 -12.30 -12.14
C LYS A 259 10.10 -11.12 -11.18
N GLN A 260 10.04 -9.89 -11.69
CA GLN A 260 9.85 -8.71 -10.84
C GLN A 260 8.44 -8.69 -10.22
N TYR A 261 7.42 -9.09 -10.97
CA TYR A 261 6.05 -9.25 -10.49
C TYR A 261 5.98 -10.12 -9.23
N GLU A 262 6.50 -11.34 -9.29
CA GLU A 262 6.50 -12.28 -8.15
C GLU A 262 7.29 -11.74 -6.96
N LYS A 263 8.47 -11.16 -7.23
CA LYS A 263 9.34 -10.60 -6.20
C LYS A 263 8.68 -9.43 -5.48
N THR A 264 8.05 -8.51 -6.21
CA THR A 264 7.42 -7.31 -5.65
C THR A 264 6.20 -7.66 -4.82
N ILE A 265 5.35 -8.59 -5.29
CA ILE A 265 4.20 -9.07 -4.51
C ILE A 265 4.67 -9.68 -3.19
N THR A 266 5.69 -10.53 -3.25
CA THR A 266 6.27 -11.15 -2.04
C THR A 266 6.81 -10.08 -1.08
N SER A 267 7.56 -9.09 -1.59
CA SER A 267 8.13 -8.02 -0.78
C SER A 267 7.08 -7.15 -0.10
N TRP A 268 6.01 -6.76 -0.80
CA TRP A 268 4.91 -6.00 -0.20
C TRP A 268 4.15 -6.82 0.83
N HIS A 269 3.94 -8.11 0.57
CA HIS A 269 3.29 -9.00 1.53
C HIS A 269 4.12 -9.17 2.81
N GLU A 270 5.44 -9.36 2.68
CA GLU A 270 6.36 -9.42 3.83
C GLU A 270 6.34 -8.11 4.65
N LYS A 271 6.26 -6.96 3.96
CA LYS A 271 6.16 -5.65 4.61
C LYS A 271 4.84 -5.47 5.36
N GLU A 272 3.73 -5.93 4.78
CA GLU A 272 2.43 -5.93 5.45
C GLU A 272 2.45 -6.82 6.69
N LEU A 273 2.97 -8.06 6.58
CA LEU A 273 3.09 -8.99 7.70
C LEU A 273 3.95 -8.44 8.83
N LYS A 274 5.04 -7.75 8.49
CA LYS A 274 5.90 -7.08 9.47
C LYS A 274 5.15 -5.96 10.19
N ASP A 275 4.45 -5.10 9.46
CA ASP A 275 3.69 -4.00 10.06
C ASP A 275 2.50 -4.49 10.89
N ASP A 276 1.86 -5.61 10.51
CA ASP A 276 0.86 -6.32 11.32
C ASP A 276 1.44 -6.86 12.62
N PHE A 277 2.62 -7.47 12.54
CA PHE A 277 3.35 -7.97 13.70
C PHE A 277 3.72 -6.81 14.65
N ASP A 278 4.32 -5.74 14.13
CA ASP A 278 4.71 -4.59 14.93
C ASP A 278 3.50 -3.91 15.58
N THR A 279 2.40 -3.75 14.83
CA THR A 279 1.13 -3.19 15.34
C THR A 279 0.53 -4.05 16.46
N SER A 280 0.61 -5.37 16.35
CA SER A 280 0.03 -6.29 17.32
C SER A 280 0.87 -6.41 18.60
N ASN A 281 2.19 -6.33 18.48
CA ASN A 281 3.11 -6.65 19.58
C ASN A 281 3.76 -5.42 20.22
N THR A 282 3.61 -4.24 19.63
CA THR A 282 4.14 -3.00 20.21
C THR A 282 3.01 -2.04 20.53
N THR A 283 3.14 -1.33 21.66
CA THR A 283 2.22 -0.26 22.01
C THR A 283 2.78 1.05 21.49
N PRO A 284 2.01 1.84 20.71
CA PRO A 284 2.49 3.12 20.25
C PRO A 284 2.60 4.10 21.43
N VAL A 285 3.56 5.03 21.34
CA VAL A 285 3.74 6.08 22.36
C VAL A 285 2.62 7.09 22.23
N LEU A 286 1.90 7.33 23.33
CA LEU A 286 0.86 8.36 23.40
C LEU A 286 1.49 9.73 23.63
N LYS A 287 0.95 10.76 22.99
CA LYS A 287 1.39 12.17 23.13
C LYS A 287 0.54 12.94 24.13
N THR A 288 -0.65 12.44 24.45
CA THR A 288 -1.58 13.05 25.39
C THR A 288 -2.14 12.00 26.35
N PRO A 289 -2.67 12.39 27.52
CA PRO A 289 -3.39 11.47 28.40
C PRO A 289 -4.84 11.20 27.95
N SER A 290 -5.22 11.59 26.73
CA SER A 290 -6.61 11.50 26.25
C SER A 290 -7.11 10.04 26.15
N PRO A 291 -8.28 9.71 26.72
CA PRO A 291 -8.91 8.40 26.54
C PRO A 291 -9.15 8.05 25.06
N MET A 292 -9.50 9.05 24.25
CA MET A 292 -9.71 8.92 22.81
C MET A 292 -8.43 8.47 22.09
N GLU A 293 -7.28 9.00 22.50
CA GLU A 293 -5.99 8.61 21.93
C GLU A 293 -5.68 7.14 22.26
N LYS A 294 -5.90 6.74 23.51
CA LYS A 294 -5.73 5.35 23.95
C LYS A 294 -6.67 4.40 23.20
N GLN A 295 -7.93 4.80 22.99
CA GLN A 295 -8.89 4.04 22.19
C GLN A 295 -8.39 3.88 20.74
N ALA A 296 -8.02 4.98 20.09
CA ALA A 296 -7.52 4.97 18.71
C ALA A 296 -6.25 4.12 18.57
N ALA A 297 -5.34 4.16 19.55
CA ALA A 297 -4.14 3.33 19.59
C ALA A 297 -4.45 1.83 19.56
N ASN A 298 -5.54 1.41 20.20
CA ASN A 298 -5.97 0.01 20.25
C ASN A 298 -6.76 -0.42 19.00
N LEU A 299 -7.46 0.50 18.36
CA LEU A 299 -8.30 0.22 17.19
C LEU A 299 -7.52 0.22 15.88
N TYR A 300 -6.71 1.26 15.66
CA TYR A 300 -6.01 1.48 14.40
C TYR A 300 -4.72 0.68 14.27
N THR A 301 -4.31 0.48 13.03
CA THR A 301 -2.93 0.08 12.75
C THR A 301 -1.95 1.18 13.13
N ARG A 302 -0.68 0.84 13.33
CA ARG A 302 0.31 1.78 13.86
C ARG A 302 0.45 3.04 13.00
N ARG A 303 0.53 2.90 11.68
CA ARG A 303 0.69 4.05 10.76
C ARG A 303 -0.56 4.93 10.74
N ILE A 304 -1.75 4.34 10.78
CA ILE A 304 -2.99 5.11 10.83
C ILE A 304 -3.16 5.81 12.17
N PHE A 305 -2.83 5.13 13.26
CA PHE A 305 -2.80 5.76 14.58
C PHE A 305 -1.89 6.99 14.62
N MET A 306 -0.69 6.94 14.03
CA MET A 306 0.21 8.10 13.98
C MET A 306 -0.41 9.29 13.23
N LYS A 307 -1.17 9.04 12.17
CA LYS A 307 -1.91 10.09 11.43
C LYS A 307 -3.01 10.70 12.30
N PHE A 308 -3.84 9.85 12.91
CA PHE A 308 -4.87 10.31 13.86
C PHE A 308 -4.26 11.10 15.04
N GLN A 309 -3.16 10.61 15.62
CA GLN A 309 -2.47 11.25 16.72
C GLN A 309 -1.93 12.63 16.32
N GLY A 310 -1.44 12.78 15.09
CA GLY A 310 -1.06 14.08 14.53
C GLY A 310 -2.23 15.07 14.55
N GLU A 311 -3.38 14.68 14.00
CA GLU A 311 -4.60 15.51 14.01
C GLU A 311 -5.07 15.84 15.43
N LEU A 312 -5.00 14.89 16.36
CA LEU A 312 -5.39 15.09 17.76
C LEU A 312 -4.49 16.09 18.48
N VAL A 313 -3.18 16.02 18.28
CA VAL A 313 -2.22 16.97 18.90
C VAL A 313 -2.44 18.38 18.36
N GLU A 314 -2.73 18.52 17.06
CA GLU A 314 -2.99 19.81 16.43
C GLU A 314 -4.21 20.54 17.03
N THR A 315 -5.13 19.84 17.70
CA THR A 315 -6.25 20.48 18.42
C THR A 315 -5.80 21.48 19.49
N LEU A 316 -4.57 21.34 20.02
CA LEU A 316 -4.00 22.26 21.00
C LEU A 316 -3.75 23.66 20.42
N ALA A 317 -3.49 23.74 19.11
CA ALA A 317 -3.24 25.00 18.42
C ALA A 317 -4.48 25.53 17.68
N ASN A 318 -5.58 24.77 17.64
CA ASN A 318 -6.79 25.03 16.85
C ASN A 318 -8.03 25.16 17.76
N PRO A 319 -8.21 26.27 18.50
CA PRO A 319 -9.38 26.46 19.36
C PRO A 319 -10.69 26.50 18.56
N ALA A 320 -11.76 25.96 19.16
CA ALA A 320 -13.12 26.01 18.62
C ALA A 320 -13.91 27.15 19.28
N THR A 321 -14.45 28.05 18.45
CA THR A 321 -15.26 29.20 18.88
C THR A 321 -16.67 29.06 18.35
N ILE A 322 -17.69 29.35 19.15
CA ILE A 322 -19.09 29.26 18.72
C ILE A 322 -19.41 30.46 17.82
N VAL A 323 -19.99 30.19 16.66
CA VAL A 323 -20.47 31.22 15.71
C VAL A 323 -21.99 31.28 15.70
N ASP A 324 -22.66 30.14 15.88
CA ASP A 324 -24.11 30.04 15.93
C ASP A 324 -24.53 28.92 16.88
N ASP A 325 -25.45 29.23 17.79
CA ASP A 325 -26.02 28.32 18.81
C ASP A 325 -27.56 28.37 18.78
N SER A 326 -28.15 28.89 17.70
CA SER A 326 -29.58 29.14 17.59
C SER A 326 -30.44 27.90 17.32
N SER A 327 -29.82 26.73 17.10
CA SER A 327 -30.50 25.51 16.65
C SER A 327 -29.98 24.25 17.34
N THR A 328 -30.63 23.11 17.07
CA THR A 328 -30.18 21.75 17.47
C THR A 328 -28.74 21.44 17.05
N VAL A 329 -28.23 22.15 16.02
CA VAL A 329 -26.87 22.05 15.52
C VAL A 329 -26.10 23.32 15.86
N ILE A 330 -25.01 23.16 16.60
CA ILE A 330 -24.13 24.26 16.98
C ILE A 330 -23.03 24.39 15.92
N ILE A 331 -22.78 25.61 15.46
CA ILE A 331 -21.76 25.91 14.46
C ILE A 331 -20.53 26.48 15.16
N TYR A 332 -19.40 25.81 14.95
CA TYR A 332 -18.09 26.20 15.44
C TYR A 332 -17.23 26.73 14.30
N ARG A 333 -16.47 27.79 14.58
CA ARG A 333 -15.31 28.20 13.80
C ARG A 333 -14.05 27.69 14.49
N VAL A 334 -13.24 26.94 13.76
CA VAL A 334 -11.97 26.39 14.23
C VAL A 334 -10.85 26.92 13.35
N ALA A 335 -9.87 27.58 13.96
CA ALA A 335 -8.72 28.13 13.26
C ALA A 335 -7.47 27.98 14.11
N LYS A 336 -6.32 27.82 13.46
CA LYS A 336 -5.04 27.81 14.16
C LYS A 336 -4.71 29.21 14.69
N PHE A 337 -4.09 29.30 15.87
CA PHE A 337 -3.66 30.59 16.43
C PHE A 337 -2.80 31.37 15.43
N GLY A 338 -3.21 32.61 15.13
CA GLY A 338 -2.54 33.49 14.17
C GLY A 338 -2.89 33.22 12.69
N GLU A 339 -3.67 32.19 12.38
CA GLU A 339 -4.05 31.81 11.00
C GLU A 339 -5.59 31.86 10.84
N GLU A 340 -6.20 32.96 11.28
CA GLU A 340 -7.65 33.15 11.24
C GLU A 340 -8.28 33.09 9.83
N HIS A 341 -7.50 33.40 8.81
CA HIS A 341 -7.93 33.32 7.41
C HIS A 341 -8.12 31.87 6.94
N LYS A 342 -7.51 30.88 7.62
CA LYS A 342 -7.63 29.44 7.33
C LYS A 342 -8.65 28.73 8.23
N ALA A 343 -9.69 29.46 8.63
CA ALA A 343 -10.68 28.92 9.54
C ALA A 343 -11.62 27.94 8.84
N HIS A 344 -11.90 26.82 9.50
CA HIS A 344 -12.91 25.86 9.06
C HIS A 344 -14.15 25.92 9.93
N THR A 345 -15.28 25.60 9.31
CA THR A 345 -16.58 25.55 10.00
C THR A 345 -16.91 24.10 10.33
N VAL A 346 -17.27 23.85 11.59
CA VAL A 346 -17.71 22.53 12.08
C VAL A 346 -19.13 22.64 12.60
N ARG A 347 -20.02 21.83 12.05
CA ARG A 347 -21.42 21.70 12.51
C ARG A 347 -21.49 20.51 13.45
N PHE A 348 -21.95 20.71 14.68
CA PHE A 348 -22.02 19.67 15.71
C PHE A 348 -23.44 19.47 16.21
N ASN A 349 -23.92 18.23 16.13
CA ASN A 349 -25.19 17.79 16.70
C ASN A 349 -24.91 17.09 18.04
N ALA A 350 -25.32 17.71 19.15
CA ALA A 350 -25.09 17.18 20.49
C ALA A 350 -25.91 15.92 20.81
N PHE A 351 -27.05 15.70 20.14
CA PHE A 351 -27.90 14.53 20.36
C PHE A 351 -27.32 13.28 19.69
N GLU A 352 -26.84 13.42 18.46
CA GLU A 352 -26.23 12.33 17.69
C GLU A 352 -24.73 12.15 18.00
N MET A 353 -24.12 13.11 18.71
CA MET A 353 -22.66 13.19 18.92
C MET A 353 -21.88 13.22 17.60
N LYS A 354 -22.49 13.85 16.59
CA LYS A 354 -22.03 13.88 15.20
C LYS A 354 -21.56 15.27 14.81
N ALA A 355 -20.44 15.32 14.10
CA ALA A 355 -19.81 16.52 13.58
C ALA A 355 -19.47 16.42 12.09
N THR A 356 -19.79 17.46 11.32
CA THR A 356 -19.34 17.60 9.93
C THR A 356 -18.48 18.84 9.79
N CYS A 357 -17.37 18.74 9.06
CA CYS A 357 -16.43 19.86 8.90
C CYS A 357 -16.32 20.28 7.43
N SER A 358 -16.22 21.59 7.19
CA SER A 358 -16.03 22.13 5.83
C SER A 358 -14.75 21.65 5.15
N CYS A 359 -13.73 21.22 5.90
CA CYS A 359 -12.51 20.67 5.32
C CYS A 359 -12.70 19.30 4.63
N ARG A 360 -13.78 18.57 4.96
CA ARG A 360 -14.14 17.23 4.44
C ARG A 360 -13.04 16.16 4.49
N MET A 361 -12.08 16.29 5.41
CA MET A 361 -10.96 15.36 5.52
C MET A 361 -11.39 13.93 5.88
N PHE A 362 -12.47 13.77 6.67
CA PHE A 362 -12.96 12.45 7.04
C PHE A 362 -13.59 11.74 5.85
N GLU A 363 -14.39 12.45 5.07
CA GLU A 363 -15.02 11.97 3.84
C GLU A 363 -13.96 11.55 2.82
N PHE A 364 -12.89 12.34 2.70
CA PHE A 364 -11.80 12.10 1.75
C PHE A 364 -10.83 10.97 2.16
N SER A 365 -10.39 10.96 3.43
CA SER A 365 -9.29 10.11 3.92
C SER A 365 -9.74 9.01 4.89
N GLY A 366 -10.93 9.16 5.49
CA GLY A 366 -11.40 8.29 6.55
C GLY A 366 -10.78 8.55 7.92
N ILE A 367 -9.97 9.61 8.05
CA ILE A 367 -9.39 10.05 9.32
C ILE A 367 -10.03 11.37 9.73
N ILE A 368 -10.51 11.41 10.96
CA ILE A 368 -11.15 12.61 11.52
C ILE A 368 -10.13 13.74 11.65
N CYS A 369 -10.50 14.95 11.22
CA CYS A 369 -9.60 16.09 11.23
C CYS A 369 -9.48 16.73 12.61
N ARG A 370 -8.39 17.47 12.79
CA ARG A 370 -8.18 18.37 13.94
C ARG A 370 -9.37 19.27 14.23
N HIS A 371 -10.09 19.75 13.21
CA HIS A 371 -11.21 20.67 13.42
C HIS A 371 -12.37 20.01 14.19
N VAL A 372 -12.76 18.81 13.77
CA VAL A 372 -13.80 18.04 14.48
C VAL A 372 -13.30 17.64 15.86
N LEU A 373 -12.04 17.18 15.97
CA LEU A 373 -11.44 16.80 17.24
C LEU A 373 -11.38 17.99 18.23
N SER A 374 -11.14 19.22 17.76
CA SER A 374 -11.19 20.43 18.58
C SER A 374 -12.58 20.69 19.15
N VAL A 375 -13.65 20.46 18.35
CA VAL A 375 -15.03 20.58 18.84
C VAL A 375 -15.35 19.46 19.83
N PHE A 376 -14.95 18.22 19.55
CA PHE A 376 -15.09 17.10 20.47
C PHE A 376 -14.42 17.36 21.81
N ARG A 377 -13.21 17.95 21.79
CA ARG A 377 -12.51 18.37 23.00
C ARG A 377 -13.27 19.47 23.75
N ALA A 378 -13.78 20.49 23.05
CA ALA A 378 -14.57 21.57 23.65
C ALA A 378 -15.90 21.06 24.27
N LYS A 379 -16.45 19.96 23.74
CA LYS A 379 -17.68 19.31 24.21
C LYS A 379 -17.44 18.11 25.14
N ASN A 380 -16.20 17.88 25.58
CA ASN A 380 -15.84 16.75 26.44
C ASN A 380 -16.24 15.37 25.89
N VAL A 381 -16.20 15.19 24.57
CA VAL A 381 -16.33 13.87 23.93
C VAL A 381 -15.03 13.10 24.17
N LEU A 382 -15.06 12.14 25.09
CA LEU A 382 -13.84 11.45 25.55
C LEU A 382 -13.43 10.26 24.68
N MET A 383 -14.34 9.73 23.86
CA MET A 383 -14.14 8.55 23.03
C MET A 383 -14.57 8.87 21.60
N LEU A 384 -13.84 8.33 20.63
CA LEU A 384 -14.15 8.48 19.22
C LEU A 384 -15.45 7.72 18.91
N PRO A 385 -16.50 8.39 18.39
CA PRO A 385 -17.74 7.72 18.02
C PRO A 385 -17.49 6.67 16.92
N PRO A 386 -18.23 5.53 16.93
CA PRO A 386 -17.99 4.44 15.98
C PRO A 386 -18.10 4.83 14.51
N GLU A 387 -18.95 5.80 14.18
CA GLU A 387 -19.12 6.33 12.83
C GLU A 387 -17.85 6.97 12.25
N TYR A 388 -16.92 7.41 13.10
CA TYR A 388 -15.61 7.95 12.70
C TYR A 388 -14.49 6.90 12.67
N VAL A 389 -14.83 5.61 12.85
CA VAL A 389 -13.87 4.50 12.81
C VAL A 389 -14.13 3.66 11.56
N LEU A 390 -13.40 3.95 10.48
CA LEU A 390 -13.49 3.12 9.28
C LEU A 390 -12.80 1.78 9.49
N LYS A 391 -13.54 0.68 9.30
CA LYS A 391 -13.06 -0.71 9.47
C LYS A 391 -11.74 -0.96 8.73
N ARG A 392 -11.58 -0.42 7.52
CA ARG A 392 -10.38 -0.59 6.67
C ARG A 392 -9.09 -0.12 7.34
N TRP A 393 -9.17 0.83 8.27
CA TRP A 393 -8.01 1.40 8.96
C TRP A 393 -7.66 0.68 10.26
N THR A 394 -8.50 -0.26 10.67
CA THR A 394 -8.36 -0.96 11.94
C THR A 394 -7.45 -2.18 11.82
N ARG A 395 -6.96 -2.66 12.98
CA ARG A 395 -6.27 -3.95 13.11
C ARG A 395 -7.14 -5.14 12.67
N LYS A 396 -8.45 -4.94 12.56
CA LYS A 396 -9.48 -5.92 12.22
C LYS A 396 -9.97 -5.79 10.78
N ALA A 397 -9.28 -5.04 9.92
CA ALA A 397 -9.69 -4.79 8.54
C ALA A 397 -10.00 -6.08 7.76
N LYS A 398 -9.20 -7.13 7.94
CA LYS A 398 -9.35 -8.43 7.27
C LYS A 398 -10.24 -9.45 8.02
N THR A 399 -10.89 -9.07 9.12
CA THR A 399 -11.72 -9.99 9.93
C THR A 399 -13.22 -9.82 9.63
N GLY A 400 -13.95 -10.93 9.39
CA GLY A 400 -15.42 -10.96 9.30
C GLY A 400 -16.04 -10.56 7.95
N VAL A 401 -15.59 -11.14 6.83
CA VAL A 401 -16.30 -11.07 5.52
C VAL A 401 -16.84 -12.47 5.16
N GLY A 402 -17.46 -13.15 6.13
CA GLY A 402 -17.90 -14.54 5.99
C GLY A 402 -18.91 -15.01 7.04
N GLU A 403 -19.79 -14.13 7.51
CA GLU A 403 -20.95 -14.50 8.34
C GLU A 403 -22.23 -13.82 7.79
N ALA A 404 -22.46 -14.01 6.49
CA ALA A 404 -23.82 -14.07 5.96
C ALA A 404 -24.11 -15.56 5.75
N GLU A 405 -25.29 -16.01 6.18
CA GLU A 405 -25.59 -17.40 6.49
C GLU A 405 -25.32 -18.43 5.37
N PRO A 406 -25.00 -19.69 5.77
CA PRO A 406 -24.62 -20.77 4.88
C PRO A 406 -25.84 -21.59 4.43
N GLU A 407 -26.06 -21.70 3.14
CA GLU A 407 -26.74 -22.86 2.56
C GLU A 407 -25.88 -23.47 1.46
N SER A 408 -24.90 -24.29 1.87
CA SER A 408 -24.76 -25.68 1.42
C SER A 408 -23.44 -26.27 1.92
N ALA A 409 -23.56 -27.07 2.98
CA ALA A 409 -22.84 -28.32 3.26
C ALA A 409 -21.32 -28.43 2.95
N PHE A 410 -20.58 -28.60 4.05
CA PHE A 410 -19.46 -29.55 4.23
C PHE A 410 -18.31 -29.55 3.21
N GLY A 411 -17.18 -28.99 3.66
CA GLY A 411 -15.86 -29.34 3.17
C GLY A 411 -14.78 -28.78 4.09
N LEU A 412 -14.22 -29.63 4.96
CA LEU A 412 -12.92 -29.36 5.58
C LEU A 412 -11.92 -28.93 4.48
N PRO A 413 -11.04 -27.93 4.70
CA PRO A 413 -9.99 -27.65 3.75
C PRO A 413 -8.89 -28.71 3.92
N SER A 414 -9.10 -29.85 3.26
CA SER A 414 -8.06 -30.78 2.86
C SER A 414 -7.89 -30.65 1.36
N ASN A 415 -6.74 -30.13 0.92
CA ASN A 415 -5.83 -30.80 -0.03
C ASN A 415 -4.64 -29.89 -0.41
N SER A 416 -3.53 -30.10 0.31
CA SER A 416 -2.17 -30.38 -0.21
C SER A 416 -1.56 -29.67 -1.43
N GLN A 417 -1.98 -28.46 -1.83
CA GLN A 417 -1.28 -27.67 -2.86
C GLN A 417 -1.09 -26.19 -2.48
N ASP A 418 -1.04 -25.90 -1.18
CA ASP A 418 -0.69 -24.56 -0.71
C ASP A 418 0.83 -24.33 -0.79
N SER A 419 1.23 -23.16 -1.27
CA SER A 419 2.64 -22.75 -1.27
C SER A 419 3.24 -22.92 0.15
N PRO A 420 4.55 -23.23 0.29
CA PRO A 420 5.17 -23.37 1.61
C PRO A 420 4.90 -22.17 2.54
N LEU A 421 4.73 -20.98 1.97
CA LEU A 421 4.43 -19.74 2.68
C LEU A 421 2.98 -19.67 3.17
N VAL A 422 2.00 -20.12 2.37
CA VAL A 422 0.59 -20.18 2.78
C VAL A 422 0.40 -21.20 3.90
N ARG A 423 1.04 -22.37 3.79
CA ARG A 423 1.03 -23.38 4.87
C ARG A 423 1.66 -22.85 6.16
N HIS A 424 2.77 -22.11 6.05
CA HIS A 424 3.42 -21.48 7.20
C HIS A 424 2.50 -20.45 7.87
N ASN A 425 1.84 -19.59 7.09
CA ASN A 425 0.94 -18.56 7.60
C ASN A 425 -0.32 -19.14 8.27
N ASN A 426 -0.94 -20.15 7.65
CA ASN A 426 -2.08 -20.85 8.24
C ASN A 426 -1.72 -21.49 9.59
N LEU A 427 -0.58 -22.20 9.64
CA LEU A 427 -0.07 -22.79 10.88
C LEU A 427 0.24 -21.72 11.94
N ARG A 428 0.82 -20.59 11.55
CA ARG A 428 1.15 -19.48 12.47
C ARG A 428 -0.10 -18.82 13.04
N GLN A 429 -1.13 -18.60 12.22
CA GLN A 429 -2.38 -17.98 12.65
C GLN A 429 -3.15 -18.88 13.63
N GLU A 430 -3.23 -20.18 13.34
CA GLU A 430 -3.84 -21.14 14.27
C GLU A 430 -3.02 -21.31 15.54
N ALA A 431 -1.69 -21.36 15.44
CA ALA A 431 -0.81 -21.38 16.61
C ALA A 431 -1.00 -20.14 17.49
N LYS A 432 -1.24 -18.96 16.91
CA LYS A 432 -1.51 -17.73 17.67
C LYS A 432 -2.80 -17.84 18.49
N LYS A 433 -3.92 -18.26 17.86
CA LYS A 433 -5.19 -18.48 18.58
C LYS A 433 -5.02 -19.50 19.70
N TYR A 434 -4.29 -20.58 19.41
CA TYR A 434 -4.02 -21.65 20.35
C TYR A 434 -3.19 -21.18 21.56
N VAL A 435 -2.17 -20.35 21.33
CA VAL A 435 -1.36 -19.75 22.40
C VAL A 435 -2.19 -18.76 23.24
N GLU A 436 -3.03 -17.94 22.61
CA GLU A 436 -3.91 -16.99 23.30
C GLU A 436 -4.91 -17.70 24.23
N GLU A 437 -5.49 -18.83 23.79
CA GLU A 437 -6.32 -19.67 24.66
C GLU A 437 -5.50 -20.40 25.73
N GLY A 438 -4.36 -20.96 25.33
CA GLY A 438 -3.41 -21.66 26.20
C GLY A 438 -2.97 -20.82 27.40
N ALA A 439 -2.81 -19.51 27.22
CA ALA A 439 -2.29 -18.61 28.24
C ALA A 439 -3.31 -18.18 29.32
N LYS A 440 -4.59 -18.55 29.19
CA LYS A 440 -5.65 -18.04 30.10
C LYS A 440 -5.59 -18.59 31.52
N SER A 441 -5.01 -19.77 31.74
CA SER A 441 -4.80 -20.33 33.07
C SER A 441 -3.66 -21.35 33.06
N ILE A 442 -3.08 -21.62 34.22
CA ILE A 442 -2.01 -22.62 34.35
C ILE A 442 -2.46 -24.03 33.94
N HIS A 443 -3.73 -24.37 34.20
CA HIS A 443 -4.30 -25.65 33.81
C HIS A 443 -4.39 -25.78 32.29
N VAL A 444 -4.95 -24.75 31.62
CA VAL A 444 -5.09 -24.72 30.16
C VAL A 444 -3.72 -24.63 29.47
N TYR A 445 -2.75 -23.94 30.08
CA TYR A 445 -1.36 -23.90 29.61
C TYR A 445 -0.73 -25.29 29.58
N ASN A 446 -0.88 -26.07 30.66
CA ASN A 446 -0.32 -27.42 30.73
C ASN A 446 -0.95 -28.35 29.67
N VAL A 447 -2.27 -28.27 29.49
CA VAL A 447 -2.99 -29.01 28.43
C VAL A 447 -2.49 -28.59 27.04
N ALA A 448 -2.37 -27.29 26.81
CA ALA A 448 -1.90 -26.74 25.55
C ALA A 448 -0.48 -27.20 25.22
N MET A 449 0.41 -27.21 26.22
CA MET A 449 1.81 -27.62 26.09
C MET A 449 1.96 -29.12 25.80
N SER A 450 1.20 -29.98 26.49
CA SER A 450 1.20 -31.42 26.21
C SER A 450 0.73 -31.73 24.78
N ALA A 451 -0.30 -31.05 24.30
CA ALA A 451 -0.78 -31.22 22.94
C ALA A 451 0.21 -30.68 21.89
N LEU A 452 0.94 -29.59 22.16
CA LEU A 452 2.02 -29.11 21.28
C LEU A 452 3.18 -30.11 21.19
N GLN A 453 3.54 -30.75 22.30
CA GLN A 453 4.57 -31.80 22.31
C GLN A 453 4.16 -33.01 21.47
N GLU A 454 2.88 -33.41 21.56
CA GLU A 454 2.35 -34.51 20.75
C GLU A 454 2.26 -34.16 19.27
N ALA A 455 1.76 -32.97 18.93
CA ALA A 455 1.73 -32.47 17.56
C ALA A 455 3.14 -32.41 16.94
N SER A 456 4.15 -31.98 17.72
CA SER A 456 5.56 -31.96 17.29
C SER A 456 6.07 -33.35 16.91
N LYS A 457 5.77 -34.38 17.72
CA LYS A 457 6.12 -35.78 17.41
C LYS A 457 5.44 -36.27 16.13
N GLN A 458 4.14 -35.96 15.95
CA GLN A 458 3.40 -36.35 14.76
C GLN A 458 3.95 -35.72 13.48
N VAL A 459 4.32 -34.43 13.53
CA VAL A 459 4.95 -33.74 12.39
C VAL A 459 6.32 -34.34 12.08
N ALA A 460 7.12 -34.68 13.09
CA ALA A 460 8.41 -35.35 12.91
C ALA A 460 8.25 -36.75 12.29
N ALA A 461 7.23 -37.52 12.69
CA ALA A 461 6.92 -38.83 12.15
C ALA A 461 6.38 -38.77 10.71
N ALA A 462 5.64 -37.72 10.34
CA ALA A 462 5.21 -37.51 8.96
C ALA A 462 6.39 -37.21 8.03
N LYS A 463 7.44 -36.54 8.54
CA LYS A 463 8.67 -36.24 7.78
C LYS A 463 9.46 -37.50 7.39
N SER A 464 9.45 -38.55 8.23
CA SER A 464 10.18 -39.80 7.96
C SER A 464 9.47 -40.77 7.02
N LYS A 465 8.15 -40.63 6.79
CA LYS A 465 7.37 -41.48 5.89
C LYS A 465 7.49 -41.09 4.40
N ASN A 466 7.90 -39.87 4.09
CA ASN A 466 7.97 -39.37 2.71
C ASN A 466 9.30 -39.67 1.98
N SER A 467 10.24 -40.41 2.60
CA SER A 467 11.54 -40.74 2.01
C SER A 467 11.68 -42.19 1.52
N GLY A 468 10.62 -42.99 1.46
CA GLY A 468 10.72 -44.41 1.13
C GLY A 468 9.53 -44.98 0.35
N THR A 469 9.42 -44.66 -0.94
CA THR A 469 8.54 -45.41 -1.86
C THR A 469 9.08 -45.40 -3.31
N THR A 470 9.99 -46.33 -3.64
CA THR A 470 10.23 -46.76 -5.03
C THR A 470 10.64 -48.25 -5.03
N LEU A 471 9.70 -49.12 -5.46
CA LEU A 471 9.80 -50.57 -5.82
C LEU A 471 10.39 -51.53 -4.74
N GLY A 472 9.88 -52.73 -4.47
CA GLY A 472 9.06 -53.66 -5.24
C GLY A 472 9.77 -55.02 -5.33
N THR A 473 9.39 -55.98 -4.47
CA THR A 473 9.49 -57.47 -4.59
C THR A 473 10.85 -58.16 -4.86
N SER A 474 11.27 -59.04 -3.94
CA SER A 474 11.58 -60.49 -4.16
C SER A 474 12.48 -61.06 -3.06
N GLU A 475 12.37 -62.37 -2.86
CA GLU A 475 12.75 -63.21 -1.73
C GLU A 475 14.25 -63.55 -1.54
N ALA A 476 14.53 -64.08 -0.35
CA ALA A 476 15.44 -65.18 0.00
C ALA A 476 16.98 -64.95 0.18
N ASN A 477 17.39 -65.16 1.44
CA ASN A 477 18.52 -65.96 1.98
C ASN A 477 19.97 -65.82 1.47
N GLY A 478 20.88 -65.79 2.46
CA GLY A 478 22.20 -66.45 2.41
C GLY A 478 23.39 -65.50 2.40
N GLY A 479 24.16 -65.46 3.49
CA GLY A 479 25.37 -64.64 3.61
C GLY A 479 26.61 -65.22 2.91
N THR A 480 27.66 -64.39 2.76
CA THR A 480 29.04 -64.58 3.26
C THR A 480 29.96 -63.44 2.78
N LEU A 481 30.83 -63.03 3.69
CA LEU A 481 31.99 -62.11 3.74
C LEU A 481 32.77 -61.70 2.47
N GLU A 482 33.21 -60.42 2.51
CA GLU A 482 34.48 -59.77 2.05
C GLU A 482 34.87 -59.88 0.55
N MET A 483 35.38 -58.86 -0.17
CA MET A 483 36.33 -57.79 0.17
C MET A 483 36.45 -56.78 -1.02
N HIS A 484 36.77 -55.49 -0.74
CA HIS A 484 37.38 -54.45 -1.61
C HIS A 484 36.61 -53.85 -2.83
N ALA A 485 36.20 -52.57 -2.75
CA ALA A 485 36.87 -51.35 -3.30
C ALA A 485 36.42 -51.04 -4.75
N ILE A 486 35.85 -49.90 -5.19
CA ILE A 486 36.08 -48.47 -4.90
C ILE A 486 34.93 -47.60 -5.51
N GLU A 487 34.64 -46.47 -4.85
CA GLU A 487 33.99 -45.20 -5.30
C GLU A 487 32.54 -45.12 -5.83
N ASN A 488 31.65 -44.47 -5.06
CA ASN A 488 31.21 -43.10 -5.39
C ASN A 488 30.56 -42.34 -4.20
N GLN A 489 30.88 -41.04 -4.12
CA GLN A 489 30.82 -40.17 -2.95
C GLN A 489 29.43 -39.63 -2.61
N SER A 490 28.98 -39.87 -1.38
CA SER A 490 27.83 -39.22 -0.73
C SER A 490 28.26 -38.10 0.21
N ALA A 491 27.51 -37.00 0.21
CA ALA A 491 27.67 -35.81 1.04
C ALA A 491 27.92 -36.11 2.54
N SER A 492 28.93 -35.46 3.10
CA SER A 492 29.50 -35.76 4.41
C SER A 492 28.61 -35.35 5.59
N CYS A 493 28.42 -36.27 6.53
CA CYS A 493 27.98 -35.99 7.89
C CYS A 493 29.22 -35.61 8.71
N LEU A 494 29.41 -34.32 9.01
CA LEU A 494 30.52 -33.84 9.83
C LEU A 494 30.47 -34.44 11.24
N SER A 495 31.62 -34.89 11.74
CA SER A 495 31.76 -35.47 13.08
C SER A 495 31.45 -34.43 14.17
N ARG A 496 31.10 -34.88 15.38
CA ARG A 496 30.76 -33.98 16.51
C ARG A 496 31.90 -33.00 16.81
N GLU A 497 33.15 -33.43 16.67
CA GLU A 497 34.35 -32.63 16.87
C GLU A 497 34.54 -31.56 15.78
N GLU A 498 34.18 -31.85 14.53
CA GLU A 498 34.21 -30.88 13.43
C GLU A 498 33.14 -29.80 13.60
N LYS A 499 31.95 -30.17 14.11
CA LYS A 499 30.89 -29.19 14.43
C LYS A 499 31.30 -28.28 15.57
N GLU A 500 31.91 -28.83 16.62
CA GLU A 500 32.44 -28.03 17.74
C GLU A 500 33.59 -27.11 17.30
N LYS A 501 34.47 -27.57 16.40
CA LYS A 501 35.50 -26.74 15.80
C LYS A 501 34.90 -25.59 14.96
N LYS A 502 33.88 -25.88 14.15
CA LYS A 502 33.16 -24.88 13.35
C LYS A 502 32.47 -23.83 14.22
N ILE A 503 31.86 -24.25 15.33
CA ILE A 503 31.24 -23.34 16.30
C ILE A 503 32.30 -22.42 16.91
N ARG A 504 33.46 -22.95 17.32
CA ARG A 504 34.56 -22.13 17.84
C ARG A 504 35.07 -21.12 16.81
N GLU A 505 35.26 -21.54 15.57
CA GLU A 505 35.68 -20.65 14.47
C GLU A 505 34.65 -19.53 14.24
N LEU A 506 33.36 -19.86 14.11
CA LEU A 506 32.29 -18.88 13.90
C LEU A 506 32.13 -17.92 15.07
N SER A 507 32.29 -18.40 16.31
CA SER A 507 32.27 -17.53 17.49
C SER A 507 33.44 -16.54 17.50
N THR A 508 34.63 -16.96 17.08
CA THR A 508 35.77 -16.03 16.96
C THR A 508 35.60 -15.02 15.84
N GLU A 509 34.96 -15.39 14.73
CA GLU A 509 34.68 -14.48 13.62
C GLU A 509 33.57 -13.47 13.98
N LEU A 510 32.57 -13.91 14.73
CA LEU A 510 31.52 -13.04 15.26
C LEU A 510 32.11 -11.98 16.21
N GLU A 511 33.05 -12.38 17.07
CA GLU A 511 33.72 -11.46 17.99
C GLU A 511 34.57 -10.42 17.25
N ARG A 512 35.33 -10.84 16.22
CA ARG A 512 36.08 -9.90 15.36
C ARG A 512 35.15 -8.93 14.62
N THR A 513 33.99 -9.43 14.17
CA THR A 513 32.99 -8.60 13.48
C THR A 513 32.38 -7.58 14.43
N ASN A 514 32.03 -7.99 15.66
CA ASN A 514 31.52 -7.08 16.69
C ASN A 514 32.53 -5.98 17.04
N GLN A 515 33.81 -6.32 17.17
CA GLN A 515 34.86 -5.32 17.41
C GLN A 515 34.98 -4.31 16.26
N ARG A 516 34.85 -4.76 15.00
CA ARG A 516 34.79 -3.83 13.85
C ARG A 516 33.55 -2.95 13.89
N CYS A 517 32.40 -3.49 14.26
CA CYS A 517 31.16 -2.72 14.41
C CYS A 517 31.28 -1.64 15.49
N GLU A 518 31.94 -1.92 16.63
CA GLU A 518 32.18 -0.92 17.67
C GLU A 518 33.11 0.21 17.21
N VAL A 519 34.15 -0.11 16.42
CA VAL A 519 35.01 0.91 15.80
C VAL A 519 34.21 1.79 14.83
N TYR A 520 33.37 1.20 13.97
CA TYR A 520 32.50 1.97 13.08
C TYR A 520 31.51 2.84 13.85
N ARG A 521 30.95 2.33 14.96
CA ARG A 521 30.04 3.08 15.83
C ARG A 521 30.73 4.28 16.47
N ALA A 522 31.97 4.11 16.94
CA ALA A 522 32.77 5.19 17.50
C ALA A 522 33.08 6.28 16.44
N ILE A 523 33.42 5.89 15.22
CA ILE A 523 33.66 6.83 14.10
C ILE A 523 32.40 7.60 13.75
N LEU A 524 31.25 6.92 13.64
CA LEU A 524 29.97 7.57 13.37
C LEU A 524 29.59 8.58 14.46
N LEU A 525 29.79 8.23 15.73
CA LEU A 525 29.54 9.14 16.85
C LEU A 525 30.48 10.36 16.85
N ALA A 526 31.73 10.20 16.42
CA ALA A 526 32.64 11.33 16.22
C ALA A 526 32.16 12.25 15.10
N LEU A 527 31.77 11.69 13.95
CA LEU A 527 31.23 12.46 12.83
C LEU A 527 29.93 13.21 13.18
N PHE A 528 29.04 12.58 13.96
CA PHE A 528 27.82 13.26 14.41
C PHE A 528 28.12 14.46 15.32
N ARG A 529 29.10 14.34 16.23
CA ARG A 529 29.54 15.46 17.06
C ARG A 529 30.13 16.59 16.22
N ASP A 530 30.95 16.29 15.23
CA ASP A 530 31.51 17.30 14.33
C ASP A 530 30.42 18.03 13.53
N ILE A 531 29.39 17.30 13.07
CA ILE A 531 28.24 17.88 12.36
C ILE A 531 27.45 18.80 13.29
N GLU A 532 27.21 18.40 14.54
CA GLU A 532 26.52 19.24 15.53
C GLU A 532 27.30 20.52 15.85
N ASP A 533 28.63 20.43 15.99
CA ASP A 533 29.49 21.59 16.21
C ASP A 533 29.50 22.54 15.00
N GLN A 534 29.52 22.01 13.78
CA GLN A 534 29.41 22.82 12.56
C GLN A 534 28.05 23.51 12.47
N LYS A 535 26.96 22.81 12.81
CA LYS A 535 25.61 23.37 12.87
C LYS A 535 25.52 24.50 13.89
N LEU A 536 26.12 24.34 15.07
CA LEU A 536 26.15 25.37 16.11
C LEU A 536 26.90 26.62 15.62
N LYS A 537 28.08 26.43 15.01
CA LYS A 537 28.89 27.52 14.42
C LYS A 537 28.13 28.26 13.31
N LEU A 538 27.41 27.54 12.45
CA LEU A 538 26.58 28.15 11.41
C LEU A 538 25.40 28.92 12.01
N SER A 539 24.74 28.39 13.04
CA SER A 539 23.65 29.07 13.73
C SER A 539 24.10 30.40 14.33
N VAL A 540 25.27 30.42 14.98
CA VAL A 540 25.86 31.66 15.52
C VAL A 540 26.19 32.66 14.42
N LYS A 541 26.78 32.21 13.30
CA LYS A 541 27.06 33.07 12.14
C LYS A 541 25.79 33.68 11.54
N VAL A 542 24.73 32.88 11.39
CA VAL A 542 23.43 33.34 10.89
C VAL A 542 22.80 34.36 11.85
N GLN A 543 22.92 34.14 13.16
CA GLN A 543 22.37 35.04 14.16
C GLN A 543 23.14 36.37 14.21
N ASN A 544 24.48 36.34 14.09
CA ASN A 544 25.30 37.54 13.97
C ASN A 544 25.02 38.31 12.68
N ALA A 545 24.87 37.62 11.54
CA ALA A 545 24.49 38.25 10.27
C ALA A 545 23.11 38.93 10.33
N ARG A 546 22.15 38.35 11.07
CA ARG A 546 20.84 38.95 11.32
C ARG A 546 20.89 40.18 12.22
N LEU A 547 21.83 40.23 13.16
CA LEU A 547 22.04 41.40 14.02
C LEU A 547 22.71 42.55 13.24
N SER A 548 23.70 42.25 12.40
CA SER A 548 24.37 43.25 11.54
C SER A 548 23.50 43.79 10.39
N LEU A 549 22.34 43.19 10.10
CA LEU A 549 21.35 43.70 9.14
C LEU A 549 20.27 44.57 9.80
N LYS A 550 20.30 44.69 11.13
CA LYS A 550 19.35 45.50 11.92
C LYS A 550 19.97 46.80 12.47
N GLU A 551 21.28 46.95 12.37
CA GLU A 551 22.00 48.24 12.46
C GLU A 551 22.09 48.84 11.05
#